data_AF-A0A959LRF0-F1
#
_entry.id   AF-A0A959LRF0-F1
#
_cell.length_a   1.000
_cell.length_b   1.000
_cell.length_c   1.000
_cell.angle_alpha   90.00
_cell.angle_beta   90.00
_cell.angle_gamma   90.00
#
_symmetry.space_group_name_H-M   'P 1'
#
loop_
_entity.id
_entity.type
_entity.pdbx_description
1 polymer ?
#
loop_
_entity_poly.entity_id
_entity_poly.type
_entity_poly.pdbx_seq_one_letter_code
_entity_poly.pdbx_strand_id
1 'polypeptide(L)'
;MKKSTILLALLAVVTFSACKKNYNCACTYAVTATAQGYSSSEEGEISKSIKDTKKKAEDECKNFESQVKSENDFFYSGAGVTVTSTANCTLK
;
A
#
# COMPACT_ATOMS: atom_id res chain seq x y z
N MET A 1 -42.00 -22.71 -44.93
CA MET A 1 -41.30 -23.61 -43.98
C MET A 1 -40.49 -22.73 -43.04
N LYS A 2 -40.78 -22.88 -41.75
CA LYS A 2 -40.41 -21.97 -40.66
C LYS A 2 -39.16 -22.52 -39.96
N LYS A 3 -38.29 -21.61 -39.53
CA LYS A 3 -37.36 -21.74 -38.40
C LYS A 3 -36.15 -22.65 -38.61
N SER A 4 -35.06 -22.04 -39.10
CA SER A 4 -33.71 -22.44 -38.71
C SER A 4 -32.81 -21.24 -38.88
N THR A 5 -32.41 -20.60 -37.78
CA THR A 5 -30.99 -20.45 -37.44
C THR A 5 -30.83 -19.67 -36.12
N ILE A 6 -30.37 -20.39 -35.10
CA ILE A 6 -29.20 -20.03 -34.31
C ILE A 6 -29.24 -18.61 -33.73
N LEU A 7 -30.05 -18.43 -32.67
CA LEU A 7 -29.78 -17.39 -31.67
C LEU A 7 -28.77 -17.97 -30.66
N LEU A 8 -27.54 -18.20 -31.12
CA LEU A 8 -26.38 -18.33 -30.23
C LEU A 8 -26.02 -16.89 -29.80
N ALA A 9 -26.91 -16.26 -29.05
CA ALA A 9 -26.63 -14.98 -28.43
C ALA A 9 -25.46 -15.26 -27.48
N LEU A 10 -24.29 -14.79 -27.90
CA LEU A 10 -23.06 -14.77 -27.14
C LEU A 10 -23.41 -14.35 -25.71
N LEU A 11 -23.45 -15.33 -24.81
CA LEU A 11 -23.09 -15.11 -23.42
C LEU A 11 -21.58 -14.83 -23.42
N ALA A 12 -21.20 -13.66 -23.96
CA ALA A 12 -20.08 -12.92 -23.43
C ALA A 12 -20.52 -12.53 -22.02
N VAL A 13 -20.47 -13.50 -21.11
CA VAL A 13 -20.22 -13.24 -19.71
C VAL A 13 -18.86 -12.55 -19.75
N VAL A 14 -18.92 -11.22 -19.90
CA VAL A 14 -17.82 -10.34 -19.58
C VAL A 14 -17.66 -10.59 -18.09
N THR A 15 -16.89 -11.61 -17.75
CA THR A 15 -16.32 -11.74 -16.43
C THR A 15 -15.55 -10.45 -16.31
N PHE A 16 -16.14 -9.48 -15.61
CA PHE A 16 -15.45 -8.34 -15.04
C PHE A 16 -14.46 -8.93 -14.03
N SER A 17 -13.46 -9.67 -14.53
CA SER A 17 -12.19 -9.85 -13.87
C SER A 17 -11.67 -8.44 -13.80
N ALA A 18 -11.95 -7.77 -12.69
CA ALA A 18 -11.48 -6.42 -12.45
C ALA A 18 -9.97 -6.48 -12.74
N CYS A 19 -9.54 -5.89 -13.86
CA CYS A 19 -8.20 -6.09 -14.39
C CYS A 19 -7.21 -5.69 -13.31
N LYS A 20 -6.59 -6.68 -12.66
CA LYS A 20 -5.58 -6.43 -11.65
C LYS A 20 -4.38 -5.84 -12.36
N LYS A 21 -4.02 -4.61 -11.98
CA LYS A 21 -2.82 -3.94 -12.46
C LYS A 21 -1.76 -4.03 -11.38
N ASN A 22 -0.51 -4.01 -11.80
CA ASN A 22 0.59 -3.82 -10.87
C ASN A 22 0.70 -2.32 -10.58
N TYR A 23 0.61 -1.97 -9.31
CA TYR A 23 0.87 -0.64 -8.78
C TYR A 23 2.10 -0.70 -7.89
N ASN A 24 2.85 0.39 -7.80
CA ASN A 24 3.97 0.50 -6.87
C ASN A 24 3.62 1.48 -5.76
N CYS A 25 3.49 0.99 -4.52
CA CYS A 25 3.35 1.85 -3.35
C CYS A 25 4.76 2.23 -2.88
N ALA A 26 5.11 3.50 -3.00
CA ALA A 26 6.39 4.02 -2.52
C ALA A 26 6.16 4.93 -1.31
N CYS A 27 6.93 4.72 -0.26
CA CYS A 27 6.82 5.43 1.01
C CYS A 27 8.14 6.11 1.34
N THR A 28 8.06 7.37 1.74
CA THR A 28 9.15 8.05 2.43
C THR A 28 8.86 8.01 3.92
N TYR A 29 9.88 7.73 4.73
CA TYR A 29 9.76 7.75 6.18
C TYR A 29 10.84 8.64 6.80
N ALA A 30 10.50 9.23 7.93
CA ALA A 30 11.45 9.93 8.79
C ALA A 30 11.18 9.54 10.24
N VAL A 31 12.24 9.20 10.95
CA VAL A 31 12.25 8.88 12.38
C VAL A 31 13.17 9.85 13.10
N THR A 32 12.72 10.32 14.25
CA THR A 32 13.57 10.98 15.24
C THR A 32 13.40 10.30 16.58
N ALA A 33 14.51 9.84 17.16
CA ALA A 33 14.55 9.25 18.49
C ALA A 33 15.41 10.14 19.41
N THR A 34 14.83 10.56 20.53
CA THR A 34 15.50 11.44 21.50
C THR A 34 15.56 10.78 22.87
N ALA A 35 16.76 10.72 23.45
CA ALA A 35 17.01 10.18 24.79
C ALA A 35 18.07 11.00 25.53
N GLN A 36 17.78 11.41 26.76
CA GLN A 36 18.71 12.15 27.63
C GLN A 36 19.38 13.37 26.96
N GLY A 37 18.64 14.09 26.11
CA GLY A 37 19.14 15.28 25.39
C GLY A 37 19.94 14.97 24.11
N TYR A 38 20.16 13.70 23.78
CA TYR A 38 20.72 13.29 22.50
C TYR A 38 19.59 12.92 21.53
N SER A 39 19.72 13.34 20.27
CA SER A 39 18.76 13.04 19.21
C SER A 39 19.47 12.35 18.04
N SER A 40 18.84 11.31 17.51
CA SER A 40 19.22 10.65 16.27
C SER A 40 18.04 10.70 15.30
N SER A 41 18.32 10.96 14.03
CA SER A 41 17.32 10.99 12.97
C SER A 41 17.72 10.10 11.81
N GLU A 42 16.73 9.44 11.23
CA GLU A 42 16.89 8.62 10.03
C GLU A 42 15.78 8.94 9.05
N GLU A 43 16.13 9.01 7.77
CA GLU A 43 15.19 9.15 6.66
C GLU A 43 15.48 8.08 5.62
N GLY A 44 14.43 7.57 4.98
CA GLY A 44 14.58 6.53 3.98
C GLY A 44 13.37 6.38 3.07
N GLU A 45 13.55 5.53 2.07
CA GLU A 45 12.51 5.16 1.12
C GLU A 45 12.31 3.65 1.12
N ILE A 46 11.07 3.21 1.14
CA ILE A 46 10.69 1.81 0.97
C ILE A 46 9.56 1.70 -0.03
N SER A 47 9.54 0.62 -0.81
CA SER A 47 8.48 0.40 -1.79
C SER A 47 8.00 -1.05 -1.83
N LYS A 48 6.74 -1.22 -2.20
CA LYS A 48 6.05 -2.50 -2.35
C LYS A 48 5.24 -2.49 -3.65
N SER A 49 5.39 -3.56 -4.43
CA SER A 49 4.51 -3.83 -5.58
C SER A 49 3.20 -4.48 -5.12
N ILE A 50 2.07 -3.97 -5.63
CA ILE A 50 0.71 -4.44 -5.31
C ILE A 50 0.00 -4.77 -6.61
N LYS A 51 -0.38 -6.05 -6.79
CA LYS A 51 -1.13 -6.51 -7.96
C LYS A 51 -2.62 -6.67 -7.64
N ASP A 52 -3.39 -5.60 -7.80
CA ASP A 52 -4.83 -5.67 -7.59
C ASP A 52 -5.58 -4.59 -8.40
N THR A 53 -6.85 -4.42 -8.11
CA THR A 53 -7.66 -3.28 -8.53
C THR A 53 -7.13 -2.00 -7.88
N LYS A 54 -7.25 -0.86 -8.56
CA LYS A 54 -6.78 0.44 -8.07
C LYS A 54 -7.22 0.71 -6.62
N LYS A 55 -8.50 0.53 -6.33
CA LYS A 55 -9.08 0.78 -4.99
C LYS A 55 -8.42 -0.08 -3.92
N LYS A 56 -8.29 -1.39 -4.15
CA LYS A 56 -7.63 -2.28 -3.19
C LYS A 56 -6.15 -1.97 -3.05
N ALA A 57 -5.48 -1.58 -4.13
CA ALA A 57 -4.09 -1.17 -4.08
C ALA A 57 -3.90 0.14 -3.28
N GLU A 58 -4.82 1.09 -3.39
CA GLU A 58 -4.83 2.30 -2.56
C GLU A 58 -5.02 1.97 -1.06
N ASP A 59 -5.97 1.08 -0.75
CA ASP A 59 -6.22 0.64 0.64
C ASP A 59 -5.01 -0.12 1.21
N GLU A 60 -4.41 -1.01 0.43
CA GLU A 60 -3.17 -1.70 0.81
C GLU A 60 -1.99 -0.73 0.99
N CYS A 61 -1.88 0.31 0.17
CA CYS A 61 -0.82 1.31 0.29
C CYS A 61 -0.96 2.16 1.55
N LYS A 62 -2.19 2.52 1.94
CA LYS A 62 -2.47 3.19 3.23
C LYS A 62 -2.18 2.29 4.44
N ASN A 63 -2.51 1.01 4.33
CA ASN A 63 -2.16 0.05 5.37
C ASN A 63 -0.64 -0.12 5.49
N PHE A 64 0.07 -0.11 4.36
CA PHE A 64 1.53 -0.16 4.34
C PHE A 64 2.15 1.09 5.00
N GLU A 65 1.60 2.28 4.76
CA GLU A 65 2.00 3.51 5.47
C GLU A 65 1.91 3.37 6.98
N SER A 66 0.78 2.83 7.46
CA SER A 66 0.55 2.63 8.88
C SER A 66 1.52 1.58 9.47
N GLN A 67 1.85 0.54 8.71
CA GLN A 67 2.83 -0.47 9.12
C GLN A 67 4.24 0.12 9.22
N VAL A 68 4.70 0.85 8.20
CA VAL A 68 6.02 1.50 8.23
C VAL A 68 6.15 2.43 9.43
N LYS A 69 5.11 3.21 9.72
CA LYS A 69 5.10 4.06 10.91
C LYS A 69 5.16 3.23 12.21
N SER A 70 4.34 2.19 12.33
CA SER A 70 4.29 1.36 13.54
C SER A 70 5.59 0.57 13.78
N GLU A 71 6.23 0.06 12.73
CA GLU A 71 7.50 -0.65 12.81
C GLU A 71 8.62 0.29 13.27
N ASN A 72 8.65 1.51 12.74
CA ASN A 72 9.56 2.56 13.18
C ASN A 72 9.31 2.94 14.66
N ASP A 73 8.07 3.25 15.03
CA ASP A 73 7.75 3.58 16.42
C ASP A 73 8.18 2.45 17.38
N PHE A 74 8.01 1.19 17.00
CA PHE A 74 8.43 0.04 17.79
C PHE A 74 9.96 -0.11 17.85
N PHE A 75 10.66 -0.06 16.71
CA PHE A 75 12.09 -0.30 16.63
C PHE A 75 12.92 0.71 17.43
N TYR A 76 12.48 1.98 17.45
CA TYR A 76 13.15 3.04 18.19
C TYR A 76 12.55 3.26 19.60
N SER A 77 11.54 2.49 19.99
CA SER A 77 10.96 2.59 21.34
C SER A 77 11.92 2.06 22.41
N GLY A 78 11.93 2.72 23.57
CA GLY A 78 12.76 2.34 24.71
C GLY A 78 12.43 3.18 25.94
N ALA A 79 12.81 2.68 27.12
CA ALA A 79 12.58 3.42 28.36
C ALA A 79 13.33 4.76 28.35
N GLY A 80 12.60 5.87 28.50
CA GLY A 80 13.18 7.22 28.47
C GLY A 80 13.50 7.75 27.06
N VAL A 81 13.04 7.06 26.01
CA VAL A 81 13.15 7.51 24.62
C VAL A 81 11.83 8.11 24.16
N THR A 82 11.88 9.32 23.58
CA THR A 82 10.74 9.89 22.82
C THR A 82 10.97 9.64 21.34
N VAL A 83 10.00 9.03 20.68
CA VAL A 83 10.06 8.72 19.25
C VAL A 83 9.03 9.55 18.51
N THR A 84 9.44 10.15 17.40
CA THR A 84 8.54 10.76 16.41
C THR A 84 8.79 10.08 15.07
N SER A 85 7.81 9.31 14.58
CA SER A 85 7.85 8.71 13.25
C SER A 85 6.81 9.36 12.32
N THR A 86 7.21 9.55 11.07
CA THR A 86 6.33 9.89 9.96
C THR A 86 6.55 8.92 8.82
N ALA A 87 5.48 8.57 8.12
CA ALA A 87 5.51 7.80 6.89
C ALA A 87 4.48 8.40 5.94
N ASN A 88 4.86 8.58 4.67
CA ASN A 88 3.98 9.10 3.63
C ASN A 88 4.08 8.20 2.41
N CYS A 89 3.00 7.51 2.07
CA CYS A 89 2.97 6.56 0.97
C CYS A 89 2.16 7.08 -0.20
N THR A 90 2.65 6.82 -1.41
CA THR A 90 1.96 7.18 -2.66
C THR A 90 1.90 5.97 -3.57
N LEU A 91 0.71 5.68 -4.10
CA LEU A 91 0.50 4.67 -5.12
C LEU A 91 0.88 5.24 -6.50
N LYS A 92 1.84 4.59 -7.16
CA LYS A 92 2.32 4.90 -8.51
C LYS A 92 1.89 3.84 -9.51
#